data_AF-A0A7L4RFT8-F1
#
_entry.id   AF-A0A7L4RFT8-F1
#
_cell.length_a   1.000
_cell.length_b   1.000
_cell.length_c   1.000
_cell.angle_alpha   90.00
_cell.angle_beta   90.00
_cell.angle_gamma   90.00
#
_symmetry.space_group_name_H-M   'P 1'
#
loop_
_entity.id
_entity.type
_entity.pdbx_description
1 polymer ?
#
loop_
_entity_poly.entity_id
_entity_poly.type
_entity_poly.pdbx_seq_one_letter_code
_entity_poly.pdbx_strand_id
1 'polypeptide(L)'
;MRVLRLRSGLDAKTLFSRLDKEDAVAVRSDAIGSVEEAELAFHLAQRAFANKTNIAKKLKYEFLLWVSGKTDIASAMKTTAPGERSDANGFLVVLFPGREHENLLKLLDAEELPLKLKEKAEPLALERISLSRIS
;
A
#
# COMPACT_ATOMS: atom_id res chain seq x y z
N MET A 1 -4.34 -10.28 4.35
CA MET A 1 -3.90 -9.21 3.42
C MET A 1 -3.26 -9.89 2.21
N ARG A 2 -3.36 -9.31 1.01
CA ARG A 2 -2.66 -9.82 -0.18
C ARG A 2 -2.00 -8.66 -0.91
N VAL A 3 -0.79 -8.85 -1.42
CA VAL A 3 -0.11 -7.86 -2.28
C VAL A 3 -0.11 -8.40 -3.70
N LEU A 4 -0.56 -7.56 -4.64
CA LEU A 4 -0.55 -7.84 -6.07
C LEU A 4 0.40 -6.86 -6.74
N ARG A 5 1.01 -7.28 -7.86
CA ARG A 5 1.67 -6.35 -8.77
C ARG A 5 0.85 -6.26 -10.03
N LEU A 6 0.46 -5.04 -10.40
CA LEU A 6 -0.41 -4.79 -11.52
C LEU A 6 0.23 -3.81 -12.51
N ARG A 7 -0.23 -3.85 -13.76
CA ARG A 7 0.00 -2.82 -14.76
C ARG A 7 -1.35 -2.40 -15.35
N SER A 8 -1.56 -1.10 -15.52
CA SER A 8 -2.84 -0.54 -15.97
C SER A 8 -2.60 0.65 -16.91
N GLY A 9 -3.50 0.90 -17.86
CA GLY A 9 -3.45 2.12 -18.67
C GLY A 9 -3.93 3.39 -17.94
N LEU A 10 -4.46 3.24 -16.72
CA LEU A 10 -5.06 4.35 -15.96
C LEU A 10 -4.01 5.33 -15.44
N ASP A 11 -4.35 6.62 -15.46
CA ASP A 11 -3.59 7.63 -14.72
C ASP A 11 -3.74 7.45 -13.20
N ALA A 12 -2.80 8.01 -12.43
CA ALA A 12 -2.77 7.88 -10.97
C ALA A 12 -4.05 8.41 -10.28
N LYS A 13 -4.64 9.50 -10.77
CA LYS A 13 -5.85 10.10 -10.18
C LYS A 13 -7.05 9.17 -10.34
N THR A 14 -7.22 8.63 -11.54
CA THR A 14 -8.29 7.67 -11.87
C THR A 14 -8.11 6.39 -11.07
N LEU A 15 -6.88 5.88 -10.98
CA LEU A 15 -6.54 4.70 -10.21
C LEU A 15 -6.89 4.87 -8.72
N PHE A 16 -6.48 5.98 -8.10
CA PHE A 16 -6.86 6.27 -6.71
C PHE A 16 -8.36 6.45 -6.52
N SER A 17 -9.04 7.11 -7.46
CA SER A 17 -10.49 7.28 -7.39
C SER A 17 -11.25 5.96 -7.43
N ARG A 18 -10.78 4.98 -8.21
CA ARG A 18 -11.39 3.64 -8.27
C ARG A 18 -11.10 2.84 -7.01
N LEU A 19 -9.87 2.92 -6.49
CA LEU A 19 -9.46 2.25 -5.25
C LEU A 19 -10.01 2.90 -3.96
N ASP A 20 -10.47 4.16 -3.99
CA ASP A 20 -10.95 4.79 -2.75
C ASP A 20 -12.22 4.12 -2.19
N LYS A 21 -13.01 3.49 -3.05
CA LYS A 21 -14.21 2.74 -2.66
C LYS A 21 -13.92 1.30 -2.23
N GLU A 22 -12.70 0.84 -2.47
CA GLU A 22 -12.23 -0.50 -2.14
C GLU A 22 -11.41 -0.50 -0.84
N ASP A 23 -11.34 -1.66 -0.20
CA ASP A 23 -10.41 -1.94 0.89
C ASP A 23 -9.02 -2.27 0.32
N ALA A 24 -8.52 -1.36 -0.51
CA ALA A 24 -7.27 -1.52 -1.22
C ALA A 24 -6.53 -0.18 -1.37
N VAL A 25 -5.21 -0.26 -1.56
CA VAL A 25 -4.38 0.91 -1.88
C VAL A 25 -3.31 0.54 -2.89
N ALA A 26 -3.04 1.46 -3.83
CA ALA A 26 -1.96 1.30 -4.77
C ALA A 26 -0.74 2.11 -4.33
N VAL A 27 0.43 1.52 -4.53
CA VAL A 27 1.72 2.13 -4.26
C VAL A 27 2.69 1.84 -5.40
N ARG A 28 3.70 2.69 -5.60
CA ARG A 28 4.82 2.42 -6.53
C ARG A 28 5.52 1.10 -6.18
N SER A 29 6.14 0.48 -7.19
CA SER A 29 6.68 -0.88 -7.07
C SER A 29 7.82 -1.04 -6.05
N ASP A 30 8.48 0.05 -5.68
CA ASP A 30 9.61 0.13 -4.75
C ASP A 30 9.21 0.71 -3.38
N ALA A 31 7.93 0.99 -3.12
CA ALA A 31 7.47 1.49 -1.83
C ALA A 31 7.57 0.44 -0.71
N ILE A 32 7.57 -0.84 -1.07
CA ILE A 32 7.58 -1.99 -0.18
C ILE A 32 8.64 -2.96 -0.69
N GLY A 33 9.61 -3.32 0.15
CA GLY A 33 10.71 -4.21 -0.24
C GLY A 33 10.38 -5.70 -0.16
N SER A 34 9.40 -6.07 0.67
CA SER A 34 9.04 -7.46 0.95
C SER A 34 7.58 -7.62 1.39
N VAL A 35 7.07 -8.84 1.32
CA VAL A 35 5.74 -9.19 1.85
C VAL A 35 5.69 -8.93 3.36
N GLU A 36 6.74 -9.30 4.09
CA GLU A 36 6.86 -9.07 5.54
C GLU A 36 6.79 -7.57 5.93
N GLU A 37 7.37 -6.66 5.14
CA GLU A 37 7.22 -5.21 5.35
C GLU A 37 5.76 -4.76 5.25
N ALA A 38 5.03 -5.26 4.24
CA ALA A 38 3.61 -4.95 4.09
C ALA A 38 2.79 -5.50 5.27
N GLU A 39 3.09 -6.73 5.70
CA GLU A 39 2.39 -7.37 6.82
C GLU A 39 2.63 -6.62 8.13
N LEU A 40 3.88 -6.23 8.41
CA LEU A 40 4.21 -5.44 9.59
C LEU A 40 3.50 -4.09 9.58
N ALA A 41 3.57 -3.35 8.47
CA ALA A 41 2.88 -2.05 8.35
C ALA A 41 1.37 -2.19 8.52
N PHE A 42 0.78 -3.27 7.99
CA PHE A 42 -0.64 -3.57 8.17
C PHE A 42 -0.98 -3.90 9.64
N HIS A 43 -0.18 -4.72 10.30
CA HIS A 43 -0.37 -5.06 11.71
C HIS A 43 -0.30 -3.82 12.61
N LEU A 44 0.68 -2.93 12.37
CA LEU A 44 0.82 -1.68 13.11
C LEU A 44 -0.37 -0.73 12.84
N ALA A 45 -0.87 -0.68 11.60
CA ALA A 45 -2.08 0.07 11.28
C ALA A 45 -3.30 -0.46 12.04
N GLN A 46 -3.51 -1.78 12.04
CA GLN A 46 -4.60 -2.41 12.80
C GLN A 46 -4.50 -2.13 14.30
N ARG A 47 -3.29 -2.24 14.86
CA ARG A 47 -3.02 -1.94 16.27
C ARG A 47 -3.33 -0.48 16.61
N ALA A 48 -2.97 0.46 15.74
CA ALA A 48 -3.29 1.88 15.93
C ALA A 48 -4.80 2.14 15.96
N PHE A 49 -5.57 1.49 15.07
CA PHE A 49 -7.04 1.55 15.08
C PHE A 49 -7.65 0.94 16.34
N ALA A 50 -7.18 -0.25 16.73
CA ALA A 50 -7.66 -0.94 17.93
C ALA A 50 -7.46 -0.10 19.20
N ASN A 51 -6.32 0.60 19.28
CA ASN A 51 -5.96 1.45 20.41
C ASN A 51 -6.45 2.90 20.29
N LYS A 52 -7.15 3.25 19.19
CA LYS A 52 -7.60 4.63 18.90
C LYS A 52 -6.46 5.66 18.85
N THR A 53 -5.26 5.24 18.47
CA THR A 53 -4.08 6.10 18.27
C THR A 53 -3.79 6.35 16.78
N ASN A 54 -4.70 5.96 15.90
CA ASN A 54 -4.60 6.17 14.46
C ASN A 54 -4.69 7.65 14.10
N ILE A 55 -3.93 8.06 13.07
CA ILE A 55 -3.95 9.42 12.53
C ILE A 55 -5.00 9.52 11.41
N ALA A 56 -5.05 8.51 10.55
CA ALA A 56 -5.96 8.48 9.42
C ALA A 56 -7.33 7.89 9.80
N LYS A 57 -8.38 8.37 9.12
CA LYS A 57 -9.76 7.87 9.31
C LYS A 57 -10.01 6.48 8.68
N LYS A 58 -9.23 6.09 7.68
CA LYS A 58 -9.35 4.79 6.98
C LYS A 58 -8.09 3.96 7.16
N LEU A 59 -8.23 2.65 7.37
CA LEU A 59 -7.12 1.71 7.61
C LEU A 59 -6.06 1.76 6.50
N LYS A 60 -6.47 1.85 5.24
CA LYS A 60 -5.55 1.93 4.10
C LYS A 60 -4.62 3.14 4.12
N TYR A 61 -5.07 4.28 4.63
CA TYR A 61 -4.24 5.47 4.73
C TYR A 61 -3.32 5.40 5.95
N GLU A 62 -3.78 4.78 7.03
CA GLU A 62 -2.94 4.49 8.19
C GLU A 62 -1.81 3.52 7.84
N PHE A 63 -2.10 2.52 7.00
CA PHE A 63 -1.10 1.64 6.41
C PHE A 63 -0.05 2.44 5.62
N LEU A 64 -0.47 3.37 4.75
CA LEU A 64 0.48 4.19 3.98
C LEU A 64 1.40 5.01 4.89
N LEU A 65 0.86 5.59 5.97
CA LEU A 65 1.64 6.33 6.95
C LEU A 65 2.74 5.45 7.59
N TRP A 66 2.48 4.16 7.84
CA TRP A 66 3.47 3.21 8.36
C TRP A 66 4.51 2.82 7.32
N VAL A 67 4.08 2.55 6.08
CA VAL A 67 4.99 2.21 4.96
C VAL A 67 5.95 3.37 4.67
N SER A 68 5.42 4.59 4.56
CA SER A 68 6.19 5.78 4.22
C SER A 68 6.99 6.37 5.40
N GLY A 69 6.62 6.00 6.62
CA GLY A 69 7.08 6.66 7.85
C GLY A 69 6.78 8.16 7.89
N LYS A 70 5.57 8.53 7.46
CA LYS A 70 5.09 9.92 7.50
C LYS A 70 3.99 10.04 8.53
N THR A 71 3.81 11.23 9.06
CA THR A 71 2.76 11.57 10.02
C THR A 71 1.56 12.27 9.38
N ASP A 72 1.63 12.58 8.08
CA ASP A 72 0.55 13.17 7.31
C ASP A 72 0.26 12.40 6.01
N ILE A 73 -1.02 12.34 5.65
CA ILE A 73 -1.50 11.52 4.52
C ILE A 73 -1.01 12.08 3.18
N ALA A 74 -0.88 13.40 3.04
CA ALA A 74 -0.48 14.03 1.78
C ALA A 74 0.97 13.67 1.43
N SER A 75 1.89 13.76 2.40
CA SER A 75 3.28 13.32 2.25
C SER A 75 3.38 11.82 2.04
N ALA A 76 2.61 11.01 2.79
CA ALA A 76 2.59 9.56 2.61
C ALA A 76 2.21 9.18 1.17
N MET A 77 1.10 9.73 0.67
CA MET A 77 0.64 9.55 -0.71
C MET A 77 1.69 10.04 -1.71
N LYS A 78 2.28 11.23 -1.52
CA LYS A 78 3.31 11.76 -2.42
C LYS A 78 4.53 10.83 -2.53
N THR A 79 4.93 10.19 -1.43
CA THR A 79 6.11 9.29 -1.40
C THR A 79 5.83 7.86 -1.84
N THR A 80 4.57 7.42 -1.77
CA THR A 80 4.18 6.03 -2.05
C THR A 80 3.35 5.88 -3.31
N ALA A 81 2.82 6.96 -3.90
CA ALA A 81 1.96 6.89 -5.07
C ALA A 81 2.67 6.22 -6.27
N PRO A 82 1.93 5.45 -7.08
CA PRO A 82 2.39 5.03 -8.40
C PRO A 82 2.77 6.24 -9.26
N GLY A 83 3.72 6.07 -10.18
CA GLY A 83 4.12 7.11 -11.14
C GLY A 83 2.98 7.55 -12.07
N GLU A 84 3.13 8.71 -12.73
CA GLU A 84 2.10 9.34 -13.57
C GLU A 84 1.66 8.51 -14.78
N ARG A 85 2.49 7.56 -15.21
CA ARG A 85 2.13 6.51 -16.15
C ARG A 85 2.50 5.21 -15.47
N SER A 86 1.53 4.32 -15.25
CA SER A 86 1.77 2.98 -14.72
C SER A 86 3.00 2.38 -15.37
N ASP A 87 4.09 2.33 -14.61
CA ASP A 87 5.43 2.22 -15.14
C ASP A 87 5.57 0.95 -16.00
N ALA A 88 6.62 0.89 -16.83
CA ALA A 88 7.03 -0.39 -17.44
C ALA A 88 7.18 -1.50 -16.37
N ASN A 89 7.48 -1.10 -15.12
CA ASN A 89 7.60 -1.96 -13.96
C ASN A 89 6.29 -2.21 -13.20
N GLY A 90 5.17 -1.60 -13.58
CA GLY A 90 3.89 -1.72 -12.86
C GLY A 90 3.92 -1.09 -11.47
N PHE A 91 2.85 -1.31 -10.71
CA PHE A 91 2.66 -0.82 -9.35
C PHE A 91 2.19 -1.96 -8.45
N LEU A 92 2.28 -1.77 -7.14
CA LEU A 92 1.74 -2.72 -6.17
C LEU A 92 0.34 -2.30 -5.75
N VAL A 93 -0.55 -3.26 -5.56
CA VAL A 93 -1.83 -3.07 -4.88
C VAL A 93 -1.86 -3.93 -3.64
N VAL A 94 -2.07 -3.30 -2.49
CA VAL A 94 -2.26 -3.96 -1.21
C VAL A 94 -3.76 -4.09 -0.96
N LEU A 95 -4.23 -5.33 -0.85
CA LEU A 95 -5.62 -5.69 -0.57
C LEU A 95 -5.76 -6.00 0.93
N PHE A 96 -6.61 -5.22 1.60
CA PHE A 96 -6.92 -5.38 3.01
C PHE A 96 -8.10 -6.35 3.20
N PRO A 97 -8.18 -7.08 4.32
CA PRO A 97 -9.35 -7.91 4.63
C PRO A 97 -10.61 -7.04 4.73
N GLY A 98 -11.71 -7.46 4.09
CA GLY A 98 -12.99 -6.73 4.18
C GLY A 98 -13.99 -7.09 3.09
N ARG A 99 -13.65 -6.83 1.82
CA ARG A 99 -14.53 -7.09 0.66
C ARG A 99 -13.96 -8.13 -0.28
N GLU A 100 -14.84 -8.83 -0.99
CA GLU A 100 -14.45 -9.72 -2.08
C GLU A 100 -13.88 -8.89 -3.24
N HIS A 101 -12.64 -9.21 -3.62
CA HIS A 101 -11.87 -8.48 -4.62
C HIS A 101 -12.00 -9.10 -6.03
N GLU A 102 -13.05 -9.91 -6.27
CA GLU A 102 -13.18 -10.76 -7.46
C GLU A 102 -13.13 -10.01 -8.80
N ASN A 103 -13.36 -8.70 -8.80
CA ASN A 103 -13.31 -7.87 -10.01
C ASN A 103 -12.28 -6.74 -9.97
N LEU A 104 -11.26 -6.79 -9.11
CA LEU A 104 -10.24 -5.72 -9.01
C LEU A 104 -9.52 -5.48 -10.35
N LEU A 105 -9.14 -6.53 -11.08
CA LEU A 105 -8.45 -6.39 -12.37
C LEU A 105 -9.33 -5.68 -13.41
N LYS A 106 -10.63 -6.01 -13.46
CA LYS A 106 -11.61 -5.34 -14.34
C LYS A 106 -11.84 -3.90 -13.90
N LEU A 107 -11.96 -3.66 -12.59
CA LEU A 107 -12.14 -2.32 -12.04
C LEU A 107 -10.97 -1.41 -12.43
N LEU A 108 -9.75 -1.93 -12.42
CA LEU A 108 -8.55 -1.16 -12.71
C LEU A 108 -8.11 -1.20 -14.17
N ASP A 109 -8.83 -1.93 -15.05
CA ASP A 109 -8.39 -2.18 -16.41
C ASP A 109 -6.90 -2.60 -16.45
N ALA A 110 -6.58 -3.63 -15.67
CA ALA A 110 -5.22 -3.98 -15.29
C ALA A 110 -4.89 -5.45 -15.56
N GLU A 111 -3.62 -5.71 -15.88
CA GLU A 111 -3.02 -7.04 -15.93
C GLU A 111 -2.23 -7.33 -14.64
N GLU A 112 -2.31 -8.55 -14.14
CA GLU A 112 -1.48 -9.02 -13.02
C GLU A 112 -0.10 -9.42 -13.54
N LEU A 113 0.94 -8.91 -12.90
CA LEU A 113 2.34 -9.23 -13.15
C LEU A 113 2.88 -10.11 -12.02
N PRO A 114 3.98 -10.86 -12.26
CA PRO A 114 4.68 -11.54 -11.18
C PRO A 114 5.09 -10.56 -10.08
N LEU A 115 4.74 -10.86 -8.83
CA LEU A 115 4.88 -9.96 -7.68
C LEU A 115 6.31 -9.40 -7.53
N LYS A 116 7.34 -10.23 -7.75
CA LYS A 116 8.77 -9.91 -7.57
C LYS A 116 9.08 -9.18 -6.25
N LEU A 117 8.37 -9.48 -5.17
CA LEU A 117 8.74 -9.09 -3.81
C LEU A 117 9.48 -10.24 -3.13
N LYS A 118 10.42 -9.90 -2.25
CA LYS A 118 10.98 -10.90 -1.32
C LYS A 118 9.91 -11.29 -0.31
N GLU A 119 9.93 -12.52 0.16
CA GLU A 119 9.06 -12.94 1.26
C GLU A 119 9.46 -12.24 2.57
N LYS A 120 10.76 -12.26 2.88
CA LYS A 120 11.32 -11.70 4.12
C LYS A 120 12.00 -10.34 3.90
N ALA A 121 11.86 -9.49 4.90
CA ALA A 121 12.49 -8.19 4.98
C ALA A 121 13.92 -8.27 5.53
N GLU A 122 14.73 -7.28 5.20
CA GLU A 122 15.98 -7.05 5.92
C GLU A 122 15.68 -6.45 7.31
N PRO A 123 16.45 -6.76 8.37
CA PRO A 123 16.18 -6.26 9.73
C PRO A 123 16.03 -4.74 9.81
N LEU A 124 16.87 -4.00 9.10
CA LEU A 124 16.82 -2.52 9.06
C LEU A 124 15.52 -1.99 8.44
N ALA A 125 14.92 -2.71 7.50
CA ALA A 125 13.65 -2.31 6.90
C ALA A 125 12.49 -2.46 7.89
N LEU A 126 12.49 -3.54 8.68
CA LEU A 126 11.51 -3.77 9.75
C LEU A 126 11.66 -2.75 10.89
N GLU A 127 12.90 -2.46 11.29
CA GLU A 127 13.20 -1.45 12.30
C GLU A 127 12.73 -0.07 11.85
N ARG A 128 13.02 0.33 10.59
CA ARG A 128 12.52 1.58 10.01
C ARG A 128 10.99 1.69 10.12
N ILE A 129 10.25 0.64 9.76
CA ILE A 129 8.79 0.65 9.83
C ILE A 129 8.31 0.75 11.28
N SER A 130 8.92 -0.02 12.18
CA SER A 130 8.55 -0.08 13.61
C SER A 130 8.82 1.25 14.33
N LEU A 131 9.92 1.92 14.00
CA LEU A 131 10.33 3.19 14.61
C LEU A 131 9.79 4.42 13.89
N SER A 132 9.12 4.24 12.75
CA SER A 132 8.75 5.31 11.81
C SER A 132 7.91 6.46 12.38
N ARG A 133 7.40 6.31 13.61
CA ARG A 133 6.56 7.30 14.30
C ARG A 133 6.95 7.52 15.76
N ILE A 134 8.10 7.01 16.19
CA ILE A 134 8.63 7.20 17.55
C ILE A 134 9.57 8.43 17.60
N SER A 135 10.09 8.86 16.44
CA SER A 135 10.97 10.03 16.29
C SER A 135 10.24 11.31 15.97
#